data_AF-A0A2M8DTP2-F1
#
_entry.id   AF-A0A2M8DTP2-F1
#
_cell.length_a   1.000
_cell.length_b   1.000
_cell.length_c   1.000
_cell.angle_alpha   90.00
_cell.angle_beta   90.00
_cell.angle_gamma   90.00
#
_symmetry.space_group_name_H-M   'P 1'
#
loop_
_entity.id
_entity.type
_entity.pdbx_description
1 polymer ?
#
loop_
_entity_poly.entity_id
_entity_poly.type
_entity_poly.pdbx_seq_one_letter_code
_entity_poly.pdbx_strand_id
1 'polypeptide(L)'
;MSFQHPARRKTQKVRVGDIVIGGGAPIVVQSMTNTDTEDVTTTTRQVHELAQAGSELVRITVNTSAAAEAVPHIRRRLDALGCTVPLIGDFHYNGHRLLTDYPECAQALAKYRINPGNVGKNRKGEDQFAMMIGVARKFDKAVRIGVNWGSLDQDLIVRMMDENARLAEPKAANEITREALIQSALQSAQRA
;
A
#
# COMPACT_ATOMS: atom_id res chain seq x y z
N MET A 1 -14.16 -30.89 -17.62
CA MET A 1 -12.76 -30.41 -17.65
C MET A 1 -12.33 -30.11 -16.23
N SER A 2 -11.36 -30.83 -15.66
CA SER A 2 -10.84 -30.49 -14.32
C SER A 2 -9.83 -29.36 -14.48
N PHE A 3 -10.18 -28.15 -14.08
CA PHE A 3 -9.20 -27.07 -13.92
C PHE A 3 -8.27 -27.45 -12.77
N GLN A 4 -7.09 -27.99 -13.10
CA GLN A 4 -6.02 -28.16 -12.13
C GLN A 4 -5.62 -26.78 -11.64
N HIS A 5 -6.00 -26.45 -10.41
CA HIS A 5 -5.55 -25.21 -9.79
C HIS A 5 -4.04 -25.34 -9.54
N PRO A 6 -3.22 -24.41 -10.05
CA PRO A 6 -1.78 -24.47 -9.81
C PRO A 6 -1.52 -24.41 -8.30
N ALA A 7 -0.52 -25.16 -7.85
CA ALA A 7 -0.13 -25.18 -6.44
C ALA A 7 0.21 -23.75 -5.98
N ARG A 8 -0.36 -23.33 -4.84
CA ARG A 8 -0.13 -22.00 -4.28
C ARG A 8 1.36 -21.85 -3.94
N ARG A 9 1.98 -20.75 -4.38
CA ARG A 9 3.35 -20.38 -4.00
C ARG A 9 3.47 -20.30 -2.47
N LYS A 10 4.52 -20.90 -1.91
CA LYS A 10 4.87 -20.75 -0.48
C LYS A 10 5.32 -19.31 -0.22
N THR A 11 4.69 -18.67 0.76
CA THR A 11 4.98 -17.28 1.17
C THR A 11 4.91 -17.16 2.69
N GLN A 12 5.44 -16.06 3.23
CA GLN A 12 5.25 -15.70 4.63
C GLN A 12 3.79 -15.36 4.93
N LYS A 13 3.37 -15.57 6.18
CA LYS A 13 2.08 -15.14 6.71
C LYS A 13 2.18 -13.68 7.16
N VAL A 14 1.20 -12.86 6.76
CA VAL A 14 1.08 -11.46 7.18
C VAL A 14 -0.32 -11.27 7.75
N ARG A 15 -0.41 -10.74 8.97
CA ARG A 15 -1.70 -10.39 9.60
C ARG A 15 -2.12 -8.96 9.24
N VAL A 16 -3.40 -8.78 8.97
CA VAL A 16 -4.05 -7.49 8.72
C VAL A 16 -5.36 -7.48 9.50
N GLY A 17 -5.32 -6.95 10.72
CA GLY A 17 -6.35 -7.27 11.72
C GLY A 17 -6.40 -8.78 11.95
N ASP A 18 -7.60 -9.35 11.88
CA ASP A 18 -7.82 -10.79 12.06
C ASP A 18 -7.59 -11.61 10.77
N ILE A 19 -7.32 -10.95 9.63
CA ILE A 19 -7.13 -11.62 8.35
C ILE A 19 -5.66 -12.00 8.15
N VAL A 20 -5.41 -13.23 7.69
CA VAL A 20 -4.08 -13.73 7.34
C VAL A 20 -3.92 -13.78 5.82
N ILE A 21 -2.89 -13.11 5.30
CA ILE A 21 -2.50 -13.18 3.89
C ILE A 21 -1.23 -14.01 3.76
N GLY A 22 -1.22 -14.96 2.83
CA GLY A 22 -0.05 -15.80 2.54
C GLY A 22 0.07 -17.04 3.45
N GLY A 23 1.18 -17.77 3.31
CA GLY A 23 1.45 -18.98 4.10
C GLY A 23 0.37 -20.06 4.03
N GLY A 24 -0.26 -20.19 2.87
CA GLY A 24 -1.32 -21.18 2.61
C GLY A 24 -2.74 -20.72 2.93
N ALA A 25 -2.94 -19.52 3.50
CA ALA A 25 -4.28 -18.96 3.70
C ALA A 25 -5.04 -18.75 2.36
N PRO A 26 -6.38 -18.71 2.37
CA PRO A 26 -7.18 -18.37 1.18
C PRO A 26 -6.74 -17.06 0.51
N ILE A 27 -7.09 -16.91 -0.77
CA ILE A 27 -6.87 -15.64 -1.48
C ILE A 27 -7.89 -14.64 -0.93
N VAL A 28 -7.39 -13.51 -0.42
CA VAL A 28 -8.22 -12.46 0.18
C VAL A 28 -8.72 -11.50 -0.90
N VAL A 29 -10.03 -11.30 -0.97
CA VAL A 29 -10.67 -10.31 -1.85
C VAL A 29 -10.61 -8.94 -1.19
N GLN A 30 -10.18 -7.93 -1.96
CA GLN A 30 -10.12 -6.56 -1.48
C GLN A 30 -10.66 -5.59 -2.52
N SER A 31 -11.13 -4.44 -2.05
CA SER A 31 -11.63 -3.35 -2.88
C SER A 31 -11.05 -2.00 -2.42
N MET A 32 -11.41 -0.93 -3.11
CA MET A 32 -11.03 0.43 -2.76
C MET A 32 -12.23 1.35 -2.96
N THR A 33 -12.42 2.28 -2.03
CA THR A 33 -13.43 3.33 -2.18
C THR A 33 -13.06 4.28 -3.31
N ASN A 34 -14.07 4.98 -3.85
CA ASN A 34 -13.88 6.08 -4.79
C ASN A 34 -14.52 7.40 -4.29
N THR A 35 -15.01 7.42 -3.05
CA THR A 35 -15.52 8.60 -2.36
C THR A 35 -14.38 9.47 -1.84
N ASP A 36 -14.67 10.74 -1.59
CA ASP A 36 -13.76 11.60 -0.85
C ASP A 36 -13.70 11.13 0.61
N THR A 37 -12.50 10.79 1.08
CA THR A 37 -12.30 10.28 2.45
C THR A 37 -12.60 11.35 3.50
N GLU A 38 -12.53 12.64 3.12
CA GLU A 38 -12.96 13.76 3.97
C GLU A 38 -14.47 13.69 4.27
N ASP A 39 -15.28 13.15 3.34
CA ASP A 39 -16.68 12.84 3.60
C ASP A 39 -16.79 11.52 4.36
N VAL A 40 -16.73 11.64 5.69
CA VAL A 40 -16.87 10.54 6.64
C VAL A 40 -18.15 9.74 6.39
N THR A 41 -19.27 10.40 6.07
CA THR A 41 -20.57 9.72 5.94
C THR A 41 -20.60 8.87 4.69
N THR A 42 -20.27 9.46 3.55
CA THR A 42 -20.31 8.77 2.25
C THR A 42 -19.26 7.65 2.20
N THR A 43 -18.06 7.90 2.73
CA THR A 43 -16.99 6.89 2.80
C THR A 43 -17.35 5.73 3.73
N THR A 44 -17.89 6.00 4.92
CA THR A 44 -18.36 4.93 5.84
C THR A 44 -19.40 4.04 5.15
N ARG A 45 -20.39 4.65 4.48
CA ARG A 45 -21.43 3.91 3.76
C ARG A 45 -20.83 3.02 2.68
N GLN A 46 -19.94 3.55 1.83
CA GLN A 46 -19.34 2.77 0.76
C GLN A 46 -18.44 1.65 1.30
N VAL A 47 -17.66 1.89 2.36
CA VAL A 47 -16.88 0.82 3.00
C VAL A 47 -17.79 -0.30 3.49
N HIS A 48 -18.91 0.03 4.11
CA HIS A 48 -19.88 -0.95 4.58
C HIS A 48 -20.52 -1.73 3.42
N GLU A 49 -20.93 -1.04 2.34
CA GLU A 49 -21.45 -1.67 1.12
C GLU A 49 -20.45 -2.65 0.49
N LEU A 50 -19.18 -2.25 0.39
CA LEU A 50 -18.11 -3.11 -0.13
C LEU A 50 -17.89 -4.35 0.75
N ALA A 51 -17.94 -4.19 2.07
CA ALA A 51 -17.83 -5.31 3.01
C ALA A 51 -19.02 -6.28 2.87
N GLN A 52 -20.25 -5.76 2.77
CA GLN A 52 -21.46 -6.55 2.54
C GLN A 52 -21.42 -7.30 1.19
N ALA A 53 -20.79 -6.71 0.17
CA ALA A 53 -20.56 -7.36 -1.12
C ALA A 53 -19.46 -8.44 -1.08
N GLY A 54 -18.79 -8.66 0.05
CA GLY A 54 -17.77 -9.70 0.25
C GLY A 54 -16.32 -9.21 0.19
N SER A 55 -16.08 -7.89 0.22
CA SER A 55 -14.72 -7.36 0.34
C SER A 55 -14.18 -7.60 1.74
N GLU A 56 -13.16 -8.44 1.85
CA GLU A 56 -12.54 -8.80 3.14
C GLU A 56 -11.60 -7.70 3.66
N LEU A 57 -11.05 -6.87 2.77
CA LEU A 57 -10.27 -5.67 3.11
C LEU A 57 -10.76 -4.50 2.26
N VAL A 58 -10.84 -3.29 2.83
CA VAL A 58 -11.23 -2.09 2.07
C VAL A 58 -10.15 -1.02 2.17
N ARG A 59 -9.69 -0.55 1.01
CA ARG A 59 -8.71 0.52 0.89
C ARG A 59 -9.40 1.88 0.75
N ILE A 60 -8.85 2.91 1.40
CA ILE A 60 -9.29 4.30 1.30
C ILE A 60 -8.08 5.18 0.99
N THR A 61 -8.27 6.27 0.23
CA THR A 61 -7.19 7.23 -0.03
C THR A 61 -6.93 8.10 1.20
N VAL A 62 -5.66 8.37 1.51
CA VAL A 62 -5.29 9.30 2.58
C VAL A 62 -4.20 10.23 2.04
N ASN A 63 -4.66 11.31 1.40
CA ASN A 63 -3.83 12.24 0.63
C ASN A 63 -3.83 13.67 1.20
N THR A 64 -4.70 13.98 2.16
CA THR A 64 -4.80 15.30 2.80
C THR A 64 -4.84 15.14 4.33
N SER A 65 -4.57 16.25 5.02
CA SER A 65 -4.76 16.37 6.46
C SER A 65 -6.20 16.07 6.88
N ALA A 66 -7.19 16.66 6.19
CA ALA A 66 -8.60 16.42 6.47
C ALA A 66 -9.00 14.95 6.26
N ALA A 67 -8.47 14.29 5.22
CA ALA A 67 -8.69 12.86 5.02
C ALA A 67 -8.10 12.03 6.16
N ALA A 68 -6.89 12.37 6.62
CA ALA A 68 -6.27 11.70 7.76
C ALA A 68 -7.08 11.90 9.07
N GLU A 69 -7.57 13.12 9.31
CA GLU A 69 -8.46 13.44 10.44
C GLU A 69 -9.78 12.66 10.36
N ALA A 70 -10.31 12.40 9.17
CA ALA A 70 -11.55 11.67 8.96
C ALA A 70 -11.45 10.16 9.25
N VAL A 71 -10.28 9.52 9.06
CA VAL A 71 -10.10 8.07 9.20
C VAL A 71 -10.57 7.51 10.55
N PRO A 72 -10.21 8.07 11.72
CA PRO A 72 -10.72 7.60 13.01
C PRO A 72 -12.24 7.71 13.14
N HIS A 73 -12.86 8.75 12.55
CA HIS A 73 -14.31 8.90 12.56
C HIS A 73 -15.00 7.83 11.70
N ILE A 74 -14.43 7.53 10.51
CA ILE A 74 -14.91 6.45 9.65
C ILE A 74 -14.83 5.11 10.39
N ARG A 75 -13.68 4.82 11.02
CA ARG A 75 -13.48 3.59 11.81
C ARG A 75 -14.53 3.45 12.92
N ARG A 76 -14.70 4.49 13.75
CA ARG A 76 -15.71 4.50 14.84
C ARG A 76 -17.14 4.27 14.33
N ARG A 77 -17.52 4.87 13.19
CA ARG A 77 -18.85 4.67 12.62
C ARG A 77 -19.04 3.26 12.08
N LEU A 78 -18.03 2.68 11.43
CA LEU A 78 -18.08 1.28 11.00
C LEU A 78 -18.19 0.33 12.20
N ASP A 79 -17.48 0.61 13.30
CA ASP A 79 -17.56 -0.18 14.53
C ASP A 79 -18.96 -0.11 15.14
N ALA A 80 -19.59 1.08 15.15
CA ALA A 80 -20.98 1.25 15.58
C ALA A 80 -22.00 0.50 14.72
N LEU A 81 -21.65 0.22 13.45
CA LEU A 81 -22.43 -0.63 12.53
C LEU A 81 -22.09 -2.13 12.65
N GLY A 82 -21.19 -2.51 13.56
CA GLY A 82 -20.69 -3.89 13.68
C GLY A 82 -19.84 -4.35 12.49
N CYS A 83 -19.34 -3.42 11.67
CA CYS A 83 -18.58 -3.71 10.46
C CYS A 83 -17.07 -3.70 10.74
N THR A 84 -16.48 -4.86 11.05
CA THR A 84 -15.07 -4.98 11.45
C THR A 84 -14.07 -5.06 10.28
N VAL A 85 -14.50 -4.79 9.05
CA VAL A 85 -13.64 -4.88 7.86
C VAL A 85 -12.36 -4.03 8.05
N PRO A 86 -11.16 -4.59 7.85
CA PRO A 86 -9.93 -3.82 8.01
C PRO A 86 -9.80 -2.71 6.95
N LEU A 87 -9.44 -1.51 7.43
CA LEU A 87 -9.17 -0.34 6.58
C LEU A 87 -7.70 -0.26 6.19
N ILE A 88 -7.44 -0.09 4.89
CA ILE A 88 -6.09 0.07 4.35
C ILE A 88 -5.91 1.52 3.90
N GLY A 89 -4.91 2.22 4.42
CA GLY A 89 -4.61 3.60 4.01
C GLY A 89 -3.74 3.60 2.75
N ASP A 90 -4.20 4.26 1.69
CA ASP A 90 -3.46 4.49 0.46
C ASP A 90 -2.76 5.85 0.51
N PHE A 91 -1.45 5.85 0.71
CA PHE A 91 -0.66 7.06 0.87
C PHE A 91 0.18 7.37 -0.37
N HIS A 92 0.21 8.64 -0.75
CA HIS A 92 1.01 9.17 -1.86
C HIS A 92 1.75 10.43 -1.41
N TYR A 93 3.01 10.62 -1.82
CA TYR A 93 3.81 11.86 -1.64
C TYR A 93 4.02 12.33 -0.18
N ASN A 94 2.95 12.80 0.48
CA ASN A 94 2.95 13.33 1.85
C ASN A 94 2.64 12.29 2.93
N GLY A 95 2.57 10.99 2.58
CA GLY A 95 2.23 9.91 3.52
C GLY A 95 3.06 9.88 4.80
N HIS A 96 4.36 10.19 4.72
CA HIS A 96 5.24 10.30 5.89
C HIS A 96 4.77 11.37 6.89
N ARG A 97 4.32 12.53 6.40
CA ARG A 97 3.75 13.59 7.25
C ARG A 97 2.40 13.17 7.80
N LEU A 98 1.51 12.68 6.96
CA LEU A 98 0.16 12.28 7.41
C LEU A 98 0.22 11.21 8.50
N LEU A 99 1.09 10.22 8.36
CA LEU A 99 1.28 9.18 9.37
C LEU A 99 1.94 9.67 10.67
N THR A 100 2.76 10.72 10.60
CA THR A 100 3.50 11.27 11.75
C THR A 100 2.64 12.27 12.52
N ASP A 101 1.98 13.18 11.79
CA ASP A 101 1.19 14.29 12.31
C ASP A 101 -0.20 13.81 12.81
N TYR A 102 -0.71 12.71 12.26
CA TYR A 102 -2.02 12.12 12.62
C TYR A 102 -1.89 10.68 13.16
N PRO A 103 -1.42 10.51 14.42
CA PRO A 103 -1.21 9.18 15.01
C PRO A 103 -2.51 8.37 15.17
N GLU A 104 -3.66 9.02 15.36
CA GLU A 104 -4.95 8.32 15.41
C GLU A 104 -5.31 7.68 14.06
N CYS A 105 -5.00 8.35 12.95
CA CYS A 105 -5.18 7.79 11.61
C CYS A 105 -4.29 6.55 11.43
N ALA A 106 -3.01 6.66 11.77
CA ALA A 106 -2.05 5.56 11.72
C ALA A 106 -2.55 4.36 12.55
N GLN A 107 -3.02 4.60 13.76
CA GLN A 107 -3.53 3.56 14.65
C GLN A 107 -4.84 2.92 14.16
N ALA A 108 -5.77 3.71 13.62
CA ALA A 108 -7.09 3.25 13.16
C ALA A 108 -7.02 2.37 11.90
N LEU A 109 -6.00 2.57 11.07
CA LEU A 109 -5.76 1.73 9.89
C LEU A 109 -5.18 0.37 10.29
N ALA A 110 -5.53 -0.67 9.54
CA ALA A 110 -5.01 -2.03 9.75
C ALA A 110 -3.74 -2.32 8.94
N LYS A 111 -3.51 -1.54 7.87
CA LYS A 111 -2.39 -1.71 6.94
C LYS A 111 -2.11 -0.41 6.21
N TYR A 112 -0.85 -0.17 5.84
CA TYR A 112 -0.47 0.96 5.00
C TYR A 112 -0.07 0.48 3.61
N ARG A 113 -0.52 1.17 2.57
CA ARG A 113 0.03 1.05 1.22
C ARG A 113 1.00 2.21 1.02
N ILE A 114 2.23 1.85 0.68
CA ILE A 114 3.30 2.79 0.36
C ILE A 114 3.78 2.52 -1.06
N ASN A 115 3.95 3.57 -1.86
CA ASN A 115 4.63 3.48 -3.15
C ASN A 115 6.01 4.16 -3.04
N PRO A 116 7.11 3.40 -3.11
CA PRO A 116 8.47 3.93 -3.05
C PRO A 116 8.72 5.04 -4.07
N GLY A 117 8.20 4.92 -5.30
CA GLY A 117 8.43 5.94 -6.33
C GLY A 117 7.68 7.26 -6.12
N ASN A 118 6.76 7.31 -5.15
CA ASN A 118 6.09 8.54 -4.76
C ASN A 118 6.75 9.21 -3.54
N VAL A 119 7.77 8.59 -2.95
CA VAL A 119 8.44 9.10 -1.75
C VAL A 119 9.91 9.29 -2.05
N GLY A 120 10.49 10.36 -1.53
CA GLY A 120 11.88 10.71 -1.78
C GLY A 120 12.61 11.08 -0.50
N LYS A 121 13.72 11.81 -0.66
CA LYS A 121 14.34 12.53 0.44
C LYS A 121 13.74 13.92 0.52
N ASN A 122 13.43 14.38 1.74
CA ASN A 122 13.01 15.77 1.91
C ASN A 122 14.21 16.73 1.80
N ARG A 123 13.97 18.04 1.90
CA ARG A 123 15.04 19.07 1.84
C ARG A 123 16.11 18.93 2.93
N LYS A 124 15.82 18.21 4.01
CA LYS A 124 16.75 17.91 5.11
C LYS A 124 17.52 16.60 4.89
N GLY A 125 17.29 15.92 3.77
CA GLY A 125 17.89 14.62 3.45
C GLY A 125 17.22 13.43 4.15
N GLU A 126 16.12 13.66 4.88
CA GLU A 126 15.43 12.59 5.60
C GLU A 126 14.67 11.70 4.63
N ASP A 127 14.80 10.39 4.87
CA ASP A 127 14.23 9.39 4.00
C ASP A 127 12.76 9.12 4.37
N GLN A 128 11.86 9.67 3.57
CA GLN A 128 10.41 9.63 3.83
C GLN A 128 9.88 8.19 3.86
N PHE A 129 10.44 7.28 3.06
CA PHE A 129 10.06 5.87 3.11
C PHE A 129 10.42 5.25 4.46
N ALA A 130 11.64 5.50 4.95
CA ALA A 130 12.09 4.98 6.24
C ALA A 130 11.24 5.52 7.41
N MET A 131 10.82 6.79 7.33
CA MET A 131 9.90 7.37 8.31
C MET A 131 8.57 6.61 8.35
N MET A 132 7.97 6.34 7.20
CA MET A 132 6.70 5.59 7.13
C MET A 132 6.85 4.15 7.65
N ILE A 133 7.96 3.48 7.35
CA ILE A 133 8.27 2.15 7.91
C ILE A 133 8.43 2.23 9.44
N GLY A 134 9.10 3.27 9.95
CA GLY A 134 9.22 3.53 11.38
C GLY A 134 7.85 3.66 12.07
N VAL A 135 6.91 4.38 11.46
CA VAL A 135 5.53 4.48 11.96
C VAL A 135 4.81 3.13 11.90
N ALA A 136 4.97 2.36 10.82
CA ALA A 136 4.39 1.03 10.71
C ALA A 136 4.90 0.08 11.80
N ARG A 137 6.21 0.10 12.11
CA ARG A 137 6.79 -0.67 13.20
C ARG A 137 6.26 -0.21 14.56
N LYS A 138 6.16 1.11 14.79
CA LYS A 138 5.64 1.68 16.04
C LYS A 138 4.21 1.21 16.34
N PHE A 139 3.35 1.14 15.33
CA PHE A 139 1.94 0.75 15.49
C PHE A 139 1.66 -0.71 15.14
N ASP A 140 2.69 -1.52 14.93
CA ASP A 140 2.59 -2.93 14.52
C ASP A 140 1.64 -3.15 13.32
N LYS A 141 1.83 -2.36 12.25
CA LYS A 141 1.00 -2.40 11.05
C LYS A 141 1.72 -3.07 9.90
N ALA A 142 1.00 -3.93 9.19
CA ALA A 142 1.48 -4.46 7.92
C ALA A 142 1.64 -3.35 6.88
N VAL A 143 2.61 -3.51 5.98
CA VAL A 143 2.86 -2.59 4.87
C VAL A 143 2.77 -3.34 3.54
N ARG A 144 2.06 -2.75 2.57
CA ARG A 144 2.17 -3.11 1.15
C ARG A 144 3.09 -2.10 0.47
N ILE A 145 4.26 -2.56 0.08
CA ILE A 145 5.12 -1.86 -0.90
C ILE A 145 4.50 -2.13 -2.27
N GLY A 146 3.82 -1.13 -2.83
CA GLY A 146 3.08 -1.24 -4.09
C GLY A 146 3.68 -0.34 -5.16
N VAL A 147 4.62 -0.89 -5.92
CA VAL A 147 5.26 -0.22 -7.06
C VAL A 147 4.34 -0.31 -8.28
N ASN A 148 4.18 0.81 -8.98
CA ASN A 148 3.40 0.90 -10.20
C ASN A 148 4.27 1.51 -11.31
N TRP A 149 4.05 1.09 -12.55
CA TRP A 149 4.78 1.60 -13.72
C TRP A 149 4.70 3.13 -13.87
N GLY A 150 3.51 3.70 -13.68
CA GLY A 150 3.26 5.13 -13.88
C GLY A 150 3.96 6.06 -12.88
N SER A 151 4.55 5.52 -11.83
CA SER A 151 5.34 6.29 -10.87
C SER A 151 6.59 5.53 -10.42
N LEU A 152 7.23 4.86 -11.38
CA LEU A 152 8.50 4.21 -11.16
C LEU A 152 9.59 5.25 -10.91
N ASP A 153 10.56 4.89 -10.08
CA ASP A 153 11.72 5.73 -9.77
C ASP A 153 12.51 6.02 -11.06
N GLN A 154 12.55 7.29 -11.44
CA GLN A 154 13.19 7.74 -12.68
C GLN A 154 14.70 7.56 -12.63
N ASP A 155 15.33 7.75 -11.47
CA ASP A 155 16.78 7.57 -11.33
C ASP A 155 17.16 6.09 -11.50
N LEU A 156 16.32 5.19 -11.01
CA LEU A 156 16.48 3.75 -11.23
C LEU A 156 16.36 3.40 -12.72
N ILE A 157 15.34 3.91 -13.41
CA ILE A 157 15.15 3.65 -14.84
C ILE A 157 16.35 4.15 -15.64
N VAL A 158 16.77 5.40 -15.42
CA VAL A 158 17.90 6.01 -16.14
C VAL A 158 19.17 5.19 -15.93
N ARG A 159 19.49 4.83 -14.67
CA ARG A 159 20.64 4.00 -14.38
C ARG A 159 20.59 2.65 -15.10
N MET A 160 19.45 1.97 -15.09
CA MET A 160 19.29 0.67 -15.74
C MET A 160 19.34 0.76 -17.28
N MET A 161 18.85 1.86 -17.86
CA MET A 161 18.96 2.13 -19.30
C MET A 161 20.42 2.38 -19.69
N ASP A 162 21.15 3.16 -18.89
CA ASP A 162 22.58 3.43 -19.10
C ASP A 162 23.43 2.16 -18.97
N GLU A 163 23.12 1.30 -17.99
CA GLU A 163 23.76 -0.01 -17.84
C GLU A 163 23.45 -0.93 -19.03
N ASN A 164 22.19 -0.96 -19.48
CA ASN A 164 21.77 -1.75 -20.64
C ASN A 164 22.47 -1.31 -21.94
N ALA A 165 22.66 0.00 -22.13
CA ALA A 165 23.32 0.55 -23.31
C ALA A 165 24.81 0.16 -23.42
N ARG A 166 25.43 -0.30 -22.33
CA ARG A 166 26.82 -0.77 -22.30
C ARG A 166 26.97 -2.28 -22.55
N LEU A 167 25.87 -3.02 -22.64
CA LEU A 167 25.90 -4.45 -22.94
C LEU A 167 26.28 -4.69 -24.40
N ALA A 168 26.95 -5.82 -24.67
CA ALA A 168 27.23 -6.25 -26.04
C ALA A 168 25.95 -6.45 -26.87
N GLU A 169 24.88 -6.90 -26.21
CA GLU A 169 23.54 -7.05 -26.77
C GLU A 169 22.53 -6.35 -25.84
N PRO A 170 22.23 -5.07 -26.08
CA PRO A 170 21.24 -4.33 -25.28
C PRO A 170 19.85 -4.95 -25.41
N LYS A 171 19.16 -5.08 -24.26
CA LYS A 171 17.76 -5.53 -24.21
C LYS A 171 16.83 -4.43 -24.69
N ALA A 172 15.62 -4.84 -25.09
CA ALA A 172 14.56 -3.91 -25.45
C ALA A 172 14.12 -3.05 -24.25
N ALA A 173 13.79 -1.79 -24.50
CA ALA A 173 13.44 -0.82 -23.45
C ALA A 173 12.28 -1.31 -22.55
N ASN A 174 11.29 -1.99 -23.12
CA ASN A 174 10.17 -2.56 -22.37
C ASN A 174 10.60 -3.67 -21.38
N GLU A 175 11.64 -4.44 -21.69
CA GLU A 175 12.21 -5.42 -20.78
C GLU A 175 12.92 -4.73 -19.61
N ILE A 176 13.68 -3.67 -19.90
CA ILE A 176 14.36 -2.89 -18.86
C ILE A 176 13.36 -2.25 -17.90
N THR A 177 12.27 -1.67 -18.42
CA THR A 177 11.28 -1.06 -17.53
C THR A 177 10.51 -2.08 -16.68
N ARG A 178 10.26 -3.29 -17.21
CA ARG A 178 9.70 -4.40 -16.41
C ARG A 178 10.66 -4.84 -15.31
N GLU A 179 11.94 -4.97 -15.63
CA GLU A 179 12.97 -5.31 -14.66
C GLU A 179 13.09 -4.20 -13.59
N ALA A 180 13.05 -2.93 -14.00
CA ALA A 180 13.11 -1.80 -13.08
C ALA A 180 11.93 -1.80 -12.10
N LEU A 181 10.73 -2.18 -12.53
CA LEU A 181 9.57 -2.36 -11.65
C LEU A 181 9.82 -3.44 -10.59
N ILE A 182 10.40 -4.58 -10.99
CA ILE A 182 10.73 -5.69 -10.08
C ILE A 182 11.83 -5.26 -9.10
N GLN A 183 12.91 -4.67 -9.61
CA GLN A 183 14.04 -4.21 -8.80
C GLN A 183 13.62 -3.15 -7.79
N SER A 184 12.78 -2.19 -8.19
CA SER A 184 12.23 -1.19 -7.27
C SER A 184 11.49 -1.84 -6.10
N ALA A 185 10.67 -2.86 -6.37
CA ALA A 185 9.94 -3.58 -5.32
C ALA A 185 10.88 -4.38 -4.40
N LEU A 186 11.85 -5.10 -4.96
CA LEU A 186 12.80 -5.93 -4.21
C LEU A 186 13.73 -5.09 -3.33
N GLN A 187 14.30 -4.02 -3.88
CA GLN A 187 15.19 -3.12 -3.14
C GLN A 187 14.44 -2.41 -2.01
N SER A 188 13.21 -1.96 -2.26
CA SER A 188 12.37 -1.36 -1.23
C SER A 188 12.01 -2.35 -0.12
N ALA A 189 11.74 -3.61 -0.47
CA ALA A 189 11.44 -4.67 0.50
C ALA A 189 12.67 -5.07 1.34
N GLN A 190 13.87 -5.08 0.75
CA GLN A 190 15.11 -5.35 1.48
C GLN A 190 15.46 -4.23 2.48
N ARG A 191 15.06 -3.01 2.16
CA ARG A 191 15.33 -1.82 2.95
C ARG A 191 14.34 -1.60 4.11
N ALA A 192 13.12 -2.16 4.01
CA ALA A 192 12.07 -2.06 5.03
C ALA A 192 12.27 -3.05 6.18
#